data_AF-A0A5C6CBY3-F1
#
_entry.id   AF-A0A5C6CBY3-F1
#
_cell.length_a   1.000
_cell.length_b   1.000
_cell.length_c   1.000
_cell.angle_alpha   90.00
_cell.angle_beta   90.00
_cell.angle_gamma   90.00
#
_symmetry.space_group_name_H-M   'P 1'
#
loop_
_entity.id
_entity.type
_entity.pdbx_description
1 polymer ?
#
loop_
_entity_poly.entity_id
_entity_poly.type
_entity_poly.pdbx_seq_one_letter_code
_entity_poly.pdbx_strand_id
1 'polypeptide(L)'
;MLAYRKANDVKQGGGTVVNSPQQVRSDESTNLLPLVDAVREATSMRPALSTVLRWSQKPNQHGVRLQTWKVGGRRLTSVEAVRAYIDATTQAADTGQLPTATNRQRNDAHQKAMAELERQGI
;
A
#
# COMPACT_ATOMS: atom_id res chain seq x y z
N MET A 1 -14.19 69.22 -14.67
CA MET A 1 -14.18 67.75 -14.88
C MET A 1 -15.28 67.14 -14.02
N LEU A 2 -16.34 66.65 -14.67
CA LEU A 2 -17.54 66.11 -14.01
C LEU A 2 -17.31 64.70 -13.48
N ALA A 3 -17.93 64.41 -12.34
CA ALA A 3 -17.96 63.13 -11.65
C ALA A 3 -18.65 62.02 -12.45
N TYR A 4 -18.13 60.79 -12.39
CA TYR A 4 -18.88 59.58 -12.70
C TYR A 4 -18.69 58.55 -11.58
N ARG A 5 -19.67 58.53 -10.68
CA ARG A 5 -19.95 57.47 -9.72
C ARG A 5 -21.01 56.58 -10.39
N LYS A 6 -20.71 55.32 -10.71
CA LYS A 6 -21.75 54.39 -11.20
C LYS A 6 -21.58 53.00 -10.58
N ALA A 7 -22.50 52.75 -9.65
CA ALA A 7 -23.16 51.51 -9.26
C ALA A 7 -22.36 50.19 -9.27
N ASN A 8 -22.11 49.70 -8.04
CA ASN A 8 -21.97 48.28 -7.74
C ASN A 8 -23.24 47.54 -8.16
N ASP A 9 -23.10 46.56 -9.04
CA ASP A 9 -24.15 45.59 -9.36
C ASP A 9 -23.86 44.31 -8.56
N VAL A 10 -24.62 44.14 -7.47
CA VAL A 10 -24.60 42.94 -6.63
C VAL A 10 -25.51 41.93 -7.29
N LYS A 11 -24.93 40.90 -7.90
CA LYS A 11 -25.67 39.68 -8.25
C LYS A 11 -25.48 38.62 -7.18
N GLN A 12 -26.43 38.58 -6.25
CA GLN A 12 -26.76 37.35 -5.55
C GLN A 12 -27.50 36.44 -6.53
N GLY A 13 -27.10 35.16 -6.61
CA GLY A 13 -27.84 34.20 -7.41
C GLY A 13 -27.20 32.82 -7.43
N GLY A 14 -27.83 31.89 -6.70
CA GLY A 14 -27.92 30.50 -7.13
C GLY A 14 -26.74 29.62 -6.74
N GLY A 15 -26.79 29.09 -5.52
CA GLY A 15 -26.10 27.85 -5.20
C GLY A 15 -26.50 26.76 -6.20
N THR A 16 -25.51 26.21 -6.88
CA THR A 16 -25.60 24.86 -7.42
C THR A 16 -24.48 24.08 -6.77
N VAL A 17 -24.80 23.45 -5.64
CA VAL A 17 -24.05 22.31 -5.16
C VAL A 17 -24.22 21.27 -6.26
N VAL A 18 -23.26 21.18 -7.18
CA VAL A 18 -23.15 20.04 -8.08
C VAL A 18 -22.75 18.85 -7.21
N ASN A 19 -23.76 18.31 -6.54
CA ASN A 19 -23.74 16.98 -5.95
C ASN A 19 -23.65 16.04 -7.15
N SER A 20 -22.42 15.81 -7.61
CA SER A 20 -22.10 14.83 -8.63
C SER A 20 -22.81 13.54 -8.24
N PRO A 21 -23.65 12.97 -9.14
CA PRO A 21 -24.43 11.80 -8.81
C PRO A 21 -23.46 10.72 -8.33
N GLN A 22 -23.71 10.26 -7.10
CA GLN A 22 -23.08 9.08 -6.53
C GLN A 22 -23.07 8.00 -7.60
N GLN A 23 -21.88 7.68 -8.11
CA GLN A 23 -21.75 6.56 -9.03
C GLN A 23 -22.22 5.32 -8.28
N VAL A 24 -23.18 4.69 -8.93
CA VAL A 24 -23.94 3.55 -8.47
C VAL A 24 -22.98 2.45 -8.01
N ARG A 25 -23.22 1.96 -6.79
CA ARG A 25 -22.70 0.70 -6.27
C ARG A 25 -23.10 -0.41 -7.23
N SER A 26 -22.23 -0.78 -8.16
CA SER A 26 -22.42 -1.93 -9.04
C SER A 26 -21.41 -3.00 -8.62
N ASP A 27 -21.94 -4.07 -8.01
CA ASP A 27 -21.34 -5.39 -7.77
C ASP A 27 -19.86 -5.43 -7.34
N GLU A 28 -19.59 -5.99 -6.16
CA GLU A 28 -18.24 -6.34 -5.69
C GLU A 28 -17.63 -7.49 -6.49
N SER A 29 -17.63 -7.41 -7.82
CA SER A 29 -16.69 -8.16 -8.63
C SER A 29 -15.30 -7.60 -8.29
N THR A 30 -14.62 -8.24 -7.35
CA THR A 30 -13.20 -7.99 -7.09
C THR A 30 -12.48 -8.07 -8.42
N ASN A 31 -12.15 -6.92 -9.02
CA ASN A 31 -11.53 -6.89 -10.33
C ASN A 31 -10.12 -7.45 -10.21
N LEU A 32 -9.94 -8.71 -10.61
CA LEU A 32 -8.70 -9.45 -10.50
C LEU A 32 -7.83 -9.15 -11.72
N LEU A 33 -6.75 -8.44 -11.46
CA LEU A 33 -5.76 -8.02 -12.45
C LEU A 33 -4.47 -8.84 -12.31
N PRO A 34 -3.67 -8.95 -13.38
CA PRO A 34 -2.30 -9.43 -13.26
C PRO A 34 -1.51 -8.60 -12.24
N LEU A 35 -0.62 -9.25 -11.50
CA LEU A 35 0.11 -8.63 -10.38
C LEU A 35 0.72 -7.25 -10.68
N VAL A 36 1.42 -7.13 -11.81
CA VAL A 36 2.10 -5.87 -12.19
C VAL A 36 1.09 -4.80 -12.59
N ASP A 37 0.01 -5.18 -13.26
CA ASP A 37 -1.02 -4.24 -13.71
C ASP A 37 -1.82 -3.69 -12.53
N ALA A 38 -2.13 -4.52 -11.53
CA ALA A 38 -2.76 -4.08 -10.30
C ALA A 38 -1.90 -3.06 -9.54
N VAL A 39 -0.58 -3.29 -9.45
CA VAL A 39 0.33 -2.34 -8.78
C VAL A 39 0.47 -1.04 -9.56
N ARG A 40 0.51 -1.12 -10.90
CA ARG A 40 0.49 0.06 -11.75
C ARG A 40 -0.76 0.89 -11.53
N GLU A 41 -1.92 0.26 -11.42
CA GLU A 41 -3.17 0.97 -11.17
C GLU A 41 -3.23 1.58 -9.76
N ALA A 42 -2.67 0.90 -8.76
CA ALA A 42 -2.62 1.41 -7.39
C ALA A 42 -1.64 2.57 -7.19
N THR A 43 -0.46 2.53 -7.82
CA THR A 43 0.69 3.43 -7.50
C THR A 43 1.15 4.30 -8.66
N SER A 44 0.57 4.14 -9.86
CA SER A 44 1.07 4.71 -11.12
C SER A 44 2.50 4.30 -11.51
N MET A 45 3.14 3.40 -10.75
CA MET A 45 4.49 2.89 -11.02
C MET A 45 4.41 1.44 -11.52
N ARG A 46 5.32 1.08 -12.44
CA ARG A 46 5.44 -0.29 -12.96
C ARG A 46 6.65 -0.99 -12.34
N PRO A 47 6.51 -1.67 -11.19
CA PRO A 47 7.61 -2.43 -10.62
C PRO A 47 7.97 -3.64 -11.48
N ALA A 48 9.19 -4.15 -11.29
CA ALA A 48 9.62 -5.41 -11.89
C ALA A 48 8.74 -6.58 -11.40
N LEU A 49 8.44 -7.52 -12.30
CA LEU A 49 7.59 -8.69 -12.00
C LEU A 49 8.16 -9.52 -10.84
N SER A 50 9.48 -9.69 -10.76
CA SER A 50 10.16 -10.42 -9.69
C SER A 50 9.88 -9.81 -8.31
N THR A 51 9.82 -8.49 -8.21
CA THR A 51 9.50 -7.77 -6.97
C THR A 51 8.06 -8.05 -6.52
N VAL A 52 7.09 -7.93 -7.43
CA VAL A 52 5.68 -8.17 -7.08
C VAL A 52 5.43 -9.65 -6.78
N LEU A 53 6.08 -10.56 -7.52
CA LEU A 53 6.04 -11.99 -7.21
C LEU A 53 6.61 -12.27 -5.81
N ARG A 54 7.71 -11.62 -5.43
CA ARG A 54 8.28 -11.76 -4.08
C ARG A 54 7.28 -11.34 -3.01
N TRP A 55 6.59 -10.22 -3.18
CA TRP A 55 5.56 -9.74 -2.24
C TRP A 55 4.42 -10.74 -2.03
N SER A 56 4.09 -11.54 -3.06
CA SER A 56 3.07 -12.60 -2.94
C SER A 56 3.58 -13.89 -2.31
N GLN A 57 4.87 -14.21 -2.47
CA GLN A 57 5.44 -15.51 -2.08
C GLN A 57 5.98 -15.51 -0.66
N LYS A 58 6.58 -14.40 -0.23
CA LYS A 58 7.24 -14.27 1.08
C LYS A 58 6.72 -13.03 1.80
N PRO A 59 6.53 -13.10 3.12
CA PRO A 59 6.29 -11.88 3.90
C PRO A 59 7.48 -10.93 3.75
N ASN A 60 7.21 -9.62 3.79
CA ASN A 60 8.25 -8.61 3.85
C ASN A 60 8.93 -8.61 5.24
N GLN A 61 9.92 -7.75 5.43
CA GLN A 61 10.64 -7.63 6.70
C GLN A 61 9.73 -7.29 7.90
N HIS A 62 8.55 -6.71 7.64
CA HIS A 62 7.53 -6.36 8.62
C HIS A 62 6.44 -7.44 8.78
N GLY A 63 6.60 -8.62 8.17
CA GLY A 63 5.63 -9.72 8.26
C GLY A 63 4.41 -9.60 7.34
N VAL A 64 4.32 -8.54 6.54
CA VAL A 64 3.16 -8.27 5.64
C VAL A 64 3.38 -8.96 4.29
N ARG A 65 2.32 -9.58 3.74
CA ARG A 65 2.34 -10.28 2.44
C ARG A 65 1.18 -9.82 1.55
N LEU A 66 1.44 -9.69 0.26
CA LEU A 66 0.42 -9.32 -0.71
C LEU A 66 -0.60 -10.45 -0.90
N GLN A 67 -1.88 -10.12 -0.84
CA GLN A 67 -2.96 -11.06 -1.10
C GLN A 67 -3.08 -11.32 -2.61
N THR A 68 -3.08 -12.59 -2.99
CA THR A 68 -3.18 -13.02 -4.39
C THR A 68 -4.04 -14.25 -4.52
N TRP A 69 -4.75 -14.35 -5.64
CA TRP A 69 -5.55 -15.49 -6.03
C TRP A 69 -4.87 -16.23 -7.18
N LYS A 70 -4.92 -17.56 -7.16
CA LYS A 70 -4.42 -18.39 -8.26
C LYS A 70 -5.59 -18.78 -9.15
N VAL A 71 -5.57 -18.34 -10.40
CA VAL A 71 -6.59 -18.66 -11.41
C VAL A 71 -5.89 -19.19 -12.65
N GLY A 72 -6.17 -20.43 -13.05
CA GLY A 72 -5.59 -21.04 -14.27
C GLY A 72 -4.05 -21.04 -14.31
N GLY A 73 -3.39 -21.24 -13.16
CA GLY A 73 -1.92 -21.22 -13.05
C GLY A 73 -1.29 -19.83 -12.99
N ARG A 74 -2.07 -18.75 -13.18
CA ARG A 74 -1.61 -17.37 -13.05
C ARG A 74 -1.99 -16.82 -11.68
N ARG A 75 -1.15 -15.92 -11.15
CA ARG A 75 -1.47 -15.16 -9.93
C ARG A 75 -2.10 -13.83 -10.32
N LEU A 76 -3.28 -13.57 -9.76
CA LEU A 76 -4.01 -12.33 -9.90
C LEU A 76 -4.15 -11.67 -8.53
N THR A 77 -4.34 -10.35 -8.53
CA THR A 77 -4.61 -9.57 -7.32
C THR A 77 -5.56 -8.43 -7.67
N SER A 78 -6.16 -7.82 -6.66
CA SER A 78 -6.99 -6.63 -6.84
C SER A 78 -6.20 -5.37 -6.49
N VAL A 79 -6.64 -4.23 -7.02
CA VAL A 79 -6.07 -2.92 -6.69
C VAL A 79 -6.19 -2.65 -5.18
N GLU A 80 -7.32 -3.03 -4.58
CA GLU A 80 -7.57 -2.89 -3.14
C GLU A 80 -6.60 -3.72 -2.30
N ALA A 81 -6.33 -4.96 -2.70
CA ALA A 81 -5.35 -5.81 -2.02
C ALA A 81 -3.94 -5.21 -2.07
N VAL A 82 -3.58 -4.55 -3.18
CA VAL A 82 -2.30 -3.84 -3.30
C VAL A 82 -2.27 -2.63 -2.37
N ARG A 83 -3.34 -1.82 -2.32
CA ARG A 83 -3.42 -0.66 -1.42
C ARG A 83 -3.31 -1.09 0.03
N ALA A 84 -4.08 -2.09 0.44
CA ALA A 84 -4.01 -2.66 1.79
C ALA A 84 -2.61 -3.19 2.15
N TYR A 85 -1.92 -3.82 1.19
CA TYR A 85 -0.53 -4.27 1.38
C TYR A 85 0.42 -3.09 1.63
N ILE A 86 0.28 -2.01 0.86
CA ILE A 86 1.11 -0.81 1.01
C ILE A 86 0.82 -0.15 2.34
N ASP A 87 -0.44 0.06 2.69
CA ASP A 87 -0.86 0.69 3.95
C ASP A 87 -0.36 -0.11 5.15
N ALA A 88 -0.53 -1.43 5.14
CA ALA A 88 -0.01 -2.30 6.20
C ALA A 88 1.52 -2.29 6.28
N THR A 89 2.21 -2.21 5.14
CA THR A 89 3.69 -2.12 5.12
C THR A 89 4.17 -0.78 5.69
N THR A 90 3.52 0.32 5.31
CA THR A 90 3.83 1.67 5.79
C THR A 90 3.53 1.78 7.28
N GLN A 91 2.35 1.32 7.73
CA GLN A 91 1.98 1.32 9.14
C GLN A 91 2.95 0.49 10.00
N ALA A 92 3.38 -0.68 9.51
CA ALA A 92 4.33 -1.52 10.22
C ALA A 92 5.76 -0.92 10.23
N ALA A 93 6.11 -0.11 9.25
CA ALA A 93 7.35 0.66 9.26
C ALA A 93 7.29 1.83 10.26
N ASP A 94 6.18 2.57 10.29
CA ASP A 94 5.98 3.74 11.15
C ASP A 94 5.85 3.38 12.63
N THR A 95 5.23 2.25 12.95
CA THR A 95 5.09 1.76 14.33
C THR A 95 6.40 1.23 14.92
N GLY A 96 7.50 1.26 14.17
CA GLY A 96 8.80 0.76 14.62
C GLY A 96 8.78 -0.74 14.89
N GLN A 97 7.83 -1.47 14.28
CA GLN A 97 7.67 -2.90 14.49
C GLN A 97 8.95 -3.59 14.00
N LEU A 98 9.74 -4.07 14.97
CA LEU A 98 11.07 -4.61 14.72
C LEU A 98 10.98 -5.77 13.72
N PRO A 99 11.89 -5.85 12.74
CA PRO A 99 11.87 -6.93 11.78
C PRO A 99 11.93 -8.27 12.51
N THR A 100 11.03 -9.19 12.15
CA THR A 100 11.07 -10.54 12.70
C THR A 100 12.36 -11.19 12.22
N ALA A 101 13.34 -11.34 13.11
CA ALA A 101 14.63 -11.94 12.78
C ALA A 101 14.39 -13.29 12.09
N THR A 102 15.02 -13.47 10.92
CA THR A 102 14.92 -14.74 10.19
C THR A 102 15.53 -15.88 11.02
N ASN A 103 15.14 -17.13 10.77
CA ASN A 103 15.72 -18.29 11.49
C ASN A 103 17.25 -18.29 11.45
N ARG A 104 17.83 -17.89 10.32
CA ARG A 104 19.28 -17.75 10.17
C ARG A 104 19.83 -16.68 11.11
N GLN A 105 19.25 -15.49 11.14
CA GLN A 105 19.67 -14.41 12.03
C GLN A 105 19.51 -14.78 13.50
N ARG A 106 18.46 -15.53 13.87
CA ARG A 106 18.29 -16.05 15.23
C ARG A 106 19.39 -17.05 15.59
N ASN A 107 19.70 -17.98 14.69
CA ASN A 107 20.77 -18.95 14.89
C ASN A 107 22.13 -18.25 15.01
N ASP A 108 22.44 -17.30 14.12
CA ASP A 108 23.69 -16.54 14.15
C ASP A 108 23.81 -15.71 15.45
N ALA A 109 22.72 -15.08 15.90
CA ALA A 109 22.70 -14.35 17.16
C ALA A 109 22.88 -15.28 18.37
N HIS A 110 22.25 -16.46 18.35
CA HIS A 110 22.41 -17.48 19.38
C HIS A 110 23.84 -17.99 19.44
N GLN A 111 24.45 -18.32 18.29
CA GLN A 111 25.84 -18.78 18.21
C GLN A 111 26.82 -17.72 18.72
N LYS A 112 26.61 -16.44 18.39
CA LYS A 112 27.40 -15.34 18.93
C LYS A 112 27.25 -15.20 20.45
N ALA A 113 26.03 -15.33 20.96
CA ALA A 113 25.78 -15.27 22.40
C ALA A 113 26.47 -16.43 23.14
N MET A 114 26.39 -17.65 22.59
CA MET A 114 27.08 -18.82 23.15
C MET A 114 28.59 -18.64 23.15
N ALA A 115 29.17 -18.17 22.04
CA ALA A 115 30.61 -17.91 21.96
C ALA A 115 31.08 -16.83 22.95
N GLU A 116 30.27 -15.81 23.21
CA GLU A 116 30.60 -14.77 24.20
C GLU A 116 30.49 -15.29 25.63
N LEU A 117 29.50 -16.14 25.95
CA LEU A 117 29.40 -16.80 27.25
C LEU A 117 30.62 -17.71 27.50
N GLU A 118 30.97 -18.54 26.52
CA GLU A 118 32.18 -19.38 26.57
C GLU A 118 33.45 -18.53 26.77
N ARG A 119 33.55 -17.37 26.11
CA ARG A 119 34.67 -16.44 26.28
C ARG A 119 34.72 -15.82 27.68
N GLN A 120 33.57 -15.60 28.30
CA GLN A 120 33.44 -15.08 29.66
C GLN A 120 33.61 -16.17 30.73
N GLY A 121 33.67 -17.44 30.34
CA GLY A 121 33.88 -18.58 31.23
C GLY A 121 32.67 -18.92 32.10
N ILE A 122 31.47 -18.56 31.63
CA ILE A 122 30.18 -18.85 32.26
C ILE A 122 29.39 -19.76 31.32
#